data_AF-A0A222XA13-F1
#
_entry.id   AF-A0A222XA13-F1
#
_cell.length_a   1.000
_cell.length_b   1.000
_cell.length_c   1.000
_cell.angle_alpha   90.00
_cell.angle_beta   90.00
_cell.angle_gamma   90.00
#
_symmetry.space_group_name_H-M   'P 1'
#
loop_
_entity.id
_entity.type
_entity.pdbx_description
1 polymer ?
#
loop_
_entity_poly.entity_id
_entity_poly.type
_entity_poly.pdbx_seq_one_letter_code
_entity_poly.pdbx_strand_id
1 'polypeptide(L)'
;MDLPADVASIQAAMSDSLAVGDARYEGGTLADIDGCLGIDDRLLVLKRSFWTWNTQEQTLTSRTTGATYRIGDELPPLSGGSFGARSVQETSIELPSNCADFDGGAFVAGPPTAL
;
A
#
# COMPACT_ATOMS: atom_id res chain seq x y z
N MET A 1 16.87 18.89 -39.15
CA MET A 1 16.93 18.25 -37.82
C MET A 1 15.92 18.98 -36.97
N ASP A 2 14.79 18.36 -36.63
CA ASP A 2 13.93 18.83 -35.55
C ASP A 2 13.02 17.66 -35.15
N LEU A 3 13.31 17.06 -34.00
CA LEU A 3 12.51 16.00 -33.37
C LEU A 3 11.41 16.69 -32.56
N PRO A 4 10.13 16.32 -32.69
CA PRO A 4 9.05 16.99 -31.98
C PRO A 4 9.18 16.79 -30.47
N ALA A 5 9.05 17.90 -29.74
CA ALA A 5 9.14 18.07 -28.29
C ALA A 5 7.99 17.39 -27.49
N ASP A 6 7.40 16.33 -28.01
CA ASP A 6 6.17 15.73 -27.47
C ASP A 6 6.40 14.49 -26.60
N VAL A 7 7.61 13.91 -26.59
CA VAL A 7 7.87 12.72 -25.75
C VAL A 7 8.18 13.11 -24.30
N ALA A 8 8.80 14.27 -24.07
CA ALA A 8 9.20 14.72 -22.73
C ALA A 8 8.00 15.13 -21.86
N SER A 9 6.97 15.72 -22.46
CA SER A 9 5.77 16.19 -21.73
C SER A 9 4.89 15.03 -21.24
N ILE A 10 4.87 13.91 -21.97
CA ILE A 10 4.13 12.71 -21.56
C ILE A 10 4.86 12.00 -20.39
N GLN A 11 6.20 12.00 -20.38
CA GLN A 11 6.97 11.43 -19.26
C GLN A 11 6.87 12.26 -17.97
N ALA A 12 6.72 13.59 -18.07
CA ALA A 12 6.54 14.45 -16.90
C ALA A 12 5.16 14.23 -16.24
N ALA A 13 4.08 14.06 -17.01
CA ALA A 13 2.74 13.78 -16.46
C ALA A 13 2.63 12.40 -15.80
N MET A 14 3.42 11.42 -16.25
CA MET A 14 3.51 10.10 -15.61
C MET A 14 4.41 10.10 -14.35
N SER A 15 5.30 11.08 -14.23
CA SER A 15 6.16 11.26 -13.04
C SER A 15 5.45 12.03 -11.91
N ASP A 16 4.41 12.81 -12.23
CA ASP A 16 3.62 13.59 -11.26
C ASP A 16 2.44 12.80 -10.65
N SER A 17 1.90 11.82 -11.40
CA SER A 17 0.78 10.99 -10.91
C SER A 17 1.22 9.82 -10.04
N LEU A 18 2.51 9.50 -10.04
CA LEU A 18 3.15 8.72 -8.99
C LEU A 18 3.78 9.72 -8.03
N ALA A 19 2.95 10.45 -7.28
CA ALA A 19 3.39 10.82 -5.96
C ALA A 19 3.66 9.52 -5.20
N VAL A 20 4.84 8.93 -5.40
CA VAL A 20 5.56 8.18 -4.37
C VAL A 20 5.95 9.24 -3.34
N GLY A 21 4.95 9.93 -2.79
CA GLY A 21 5.15 10.74 -1.62
C GLY A 21 5.64 9.78 -0.56
N ASP A 22 6.62 10.22 0.21
CA ASP A 22 6.81 9.78 1.59
C ASP A 22 5.48 9.98 2.35
N ALA A 23 4.48 9.17 2.02
CA ALA A 23 3.18 9.21 2.65
C ALA A 23 3.35 8.39 3.91
N ARG A 24 3.59 9.12 5.00
CA ARG A 24 3.44 8.55 6.31
C ARG A 24 1.96 8.36 6.54
N TYR A 25 1.57 7.12 6.81
CA TYR A 25 0.28 6.87 7.41
C TYR A 25 0.44 7.13 8.90
N GLU A 26 -0.33 8.06 9.46
CA GLU A 26 -0.21 8.49 10.87
C GLU A 26 -0.64 7.40 11.87
N GLY A 27 -1.12 6.26 11.37
CA GLY A 27 -1.69 5.17 12.15
C GLY A 27 -3.17 5.01 11.81
N GLY A 28 -3.69 3.81 11.99
CA GLY A 28 -5.10 3.50 11.76
C GLY A 28 -5.42 2.04 12.02
N THR A 29 -6.69 1.70 11.95
CA THR A 29 -7.18 0.41 12.44
C THR A 29 -7.01 -0.65 11.35
N LEU A 30 -6.36 -1.76 11.69
CA LEU A 30 -6.29 -2.89 10.78
C LEU A 30 -7.71 -3.45 10.58
N ALA A 31 -8.15 -3.52 9.32
CA ALA A 31 -9.52 -3.91 8.98
C ALA A 31 -9.52 -5.11 8.03
N ASP A 32 -10.63 -5.85 8.05
CA ASP A 32 -11.00 -6.75 6.97
C ASP A 32 -12.07 -6.06 6.13
N ILE A 33 -11.80 -5.89 4.84
CA ILE A 33 -12.68 -5.23 3.88
C ILE A 33 -13.02 -6.27 2.83
N ASP A 34 -14.19 -6.92 2.96
CA ASP A 34 -14.65 -7.97 2.04
C ASP A 34 -13.60 -9.11 1.87
N GLY A 35 -12.93 -9.51 2.95
CA GLY A 35 -11.87 -10.52 2.93
C GLY A 35 -10.50 -10.00 2.50
N CYS A 36 -10.36 -8.68 2.34
CA CYS A 36 -9.10 -8.02 2.04
C CYS A 36 -8.50 -7.36 3.28
N LEU A 37 -7.18 -7.42 3.38
CA LEU A 37 -6.50 -6.68 4.43
C LEU A 37 -6.60 -5.18 4.12
N GLY A 38 -7.12 -4.43 5.08
CA GLY A 38 -7.33 -2.99 5.00
C GLY A 38 -6.73 -2.24 6.17
N ILE A 39 -6.63 -0.93 6.01
CA ILE A 39 -6.36 0.03 7.06
C ILE A 39 -7.44 1.12 6.97
N ASP A 40 -8.24 1.23 8.03
CA ASP A 40 -9.48 2.01 8.06
C ASP A 40 -10.41 1.68 6.87
N ASP A 41 -10.48 2.55 5.85
CA ASP A 41 -11.33 2.40 4.66
C ASP A 41 -10.55 2.08 3.36
N ARG A 42 -9.25 1.75 3.47
CA ARG A 42 -8.35 1.54 2.32
C ARG A 42 -7.77 0.14 2.32
N LEU A 43 -7.44 -0.38 1.13
CA LEU A 43 -6.66 -1.61 1.04
C LEU A 43 -5.26 -1.42 1.58
N LEU A 44 -4.81 -2.38 2.39
CA LEU A 44 -3.46 -2.44 2.90
C LEU A 44 -2.63 -3.41 2.05
N VAL A 45 -1.68 -2.85 1.32
CA VAL A 45 -0.82 -3.61 0.41
C VAL A 45 0.53 -3.82 1.06
N LEU A 46 0.84 -5.07 1.37
CA LEU A 46 2.01 -5.44 2.16
C LEU A 46 3.23 -5.72 1.28
N LYS A 47 4.31 -4.98 1.50
CA LYS A 47 5.63 -5.37 0.97
C LYS A 47 6.17 -6.56 1.77
N ARG A 48 6.33 -7.72 1.12
CA ARG A 48 6.80 -8.99 1.74
C ARG A 48 8.13 -8.85 2.49
N SER A 49 8.99 -7.89 2.11
CA SER A 49 10.25 -7.61 2.81
C SER A 49 10.05 -7.07 4.23
N PHE A 50 8.92 -6.44 4.53
CA PHE A 50 8.63 -5.80 5.81
C PHE A 50 7.52 -6.48 6.61
N TRP A 51 6.62 -7.19 5.93
CA TRP A 51 5.40 -7.71 6.54
C TRP A 51 5.13 -9.17 6.20
N THR A 52 4.42 -9.84 7.09
CA THR A 52 3.84 -11.17 6.85
C THR A 52 2.39 -11.16 7.31
N TRP A 53 1.49 -11.63 6.46
CA TRP A 53 0.10 -11.86 6.85
C TRP A 53 -0.14 -13.35 7.04
N ASN A 54 -0.59 -13.75 8.22
CA ASN A 54 -1.10 -15.09 8.48
C ASN A 54 -2.63 -15.07 8.34
N THR A 55 -3.15 -15.66 7.27
CA THR A 55 -4.58 -15.73 6.99
C THR A 55 -5.34 -16.64 7.96
N GLN A 56 -4.72 -17.70 8.49
CA GLN A 56 -5.37 -18.60 9.45
C GLN A 56 -5.53 -17.95 10.82
N GLU A 57 -4.52 -17.22 11.27
CA GLU A 57 -4.52 -16.56 12.59
C GLU A 57 -5.02 -15.11 12.52
N GLN A 58 -5.38 -14.63 11.32
CA GLN A 58 -5.72 -13.24 11.03
C GLN A 58 -4.76 -12.24 11.70
N THR A 59 -3.46 -12.52 11.56
CA THR A 59 -2.40 -11.79 12.26
C THR A 59 -1.39 -11.22 11.27
N LEU A 60 -1.14 -9.91 11.36
CA LEU A 60 -0.13 -9.17 10.64
C LEU A 60 1.13 -9.04 11.49
N THR A 61 2.27 -9.50 10.97
CA THR A 61 3.55 -9.46 11.68
C THR A 61 4.53 -8.56 10.95
N SER A 62 5.10 -7.59 11.67
CA SER A 62 6.25 -6.82 11.19
C SER A 62 7.50 -7.68 11.23
N ARG A 63 8.14 -7.87 10.08
CA ARG A 63 9.45 -8.55 9.99
C ARG A 63 10.59 -7.71 10.56
N THR A 64 10.40 -6.39 10.67
CA THR A 64 11.41 -5.47 11.17
C THR A 64 11.44 -5.42 12.70
N THR A 65 10.28 -5.36 13.35
CA THR A 65 10.18 -5.23 14.81
C THR A 65 9.72 -6.51 15.52
N GLY A 66 9.17 -7.48 14.80
CA GLY A 66 8.53 -8.67 15.36
C GLY A 66 7.14 -8.43 15.95
N ALA A 67 6.65 -7.18 15.93
CA ALA A 67 5.33 -6.84 16.46
C ALA A 67 4.20 -7.50 15.64
N THR A 68 3.15 -7.92 16.34
CA THR A 68 1.98 -8.58 15.76
C THR A 68 0.72 -7.77 15.99
N TYR A 69 -0.12 -7.67 14.97
CA TYR A 69 -1.37 -6.92 14.97
C TYR A 69 -2.50 -7.79 14.42
N ARG A 70 -3.70 -7.68 15.00
CA ARG A 70 -4.91 -8.36 14.58
C ARG A 70 -5.90 -7.36 13.99
N ILE A 71 -6.91 -7.88 13.30
CA ILE A 71 -8.04 -7.04 12.85
C ILE A 71 -8.65 -6.34 14.07
N GLY A 72 -8.85 -5.03 13.97
CA GLY A 72 -9.30 -4.15 15.04
C GLY A 72 -8.18 -3.47 15.84
N ASP A 73 -6.92 -3.90 15.68
CA ASP A 73 -5.79 -3.25 16.34
C ASP A 73 -5.39 -1.95 15.61
N GLU A 74 -4.96 -0.95 16.38
CA GLU A 74 -4.33 0.25 15.82
C GLU A 74 -2.90 -0.08 15.38
N LEU A 75 -2.60 0.21 14.11
CA LEU A 75 -1.26 0.13 13.57
C LEU A 75 -0.47 1.38 13.93
N PRO A 76 0.84 1.23 14.25
CA PRO A 76 1.71 2.38 14.43
C PRO A 76 1.86 3.15 13.11
N PRO A 77 2.40 4.37 13.16
CA PRO A 77 2.69 5.13 11.95
C PRO A 77 3.54 4.32 10.96
N LEU A 78 3.05 4.18 9.73
CA LEU A 78 3.69 3.38 8.68
C LEU A 78 4.33 4.29 7.64
N SER A 79 5.52 3.94 7.18
CA SER A 79 6.05 4.52 5.93
C SER A 79 5.31 3.89 4.73
N GLY A 80 5.23 4.59 3.61
CA GLY A 80 4.58 4.03 2.43
C GLY A 80 4.16 5.07 1.41
N GLY A 81 3.21 4.66 0.56
CA GLY A 81 2.61 5.48 -0.48
C GLY A 81 1.12 5.17 -0.59
N SER A 82 0.30 6.20 -0.82
CA SER A 82 -1.12 6.04 -1.14
C SER A 82 -1.31 6.06 -2.65
N PHE A 83 -2.09 5.12 -3.17
CA PHE A 83 -2.35 4.93 -4.60
C PHE A 83 -3.83 4.63 -4.82
N GLY A 84 -4.33 4.83 -6.04
CA GLY A 84 -5.56 4.17 -6.45
C GLY A 84 -5.33 2.66 -6.58
N ALA A 85 -6.27 1.83 -6.13
CA ALA A 85 -6.11 0.38 -6.17
C ALA A 85 -5.77 -0.16 -7.58
N ARG A 86 -6.32 0.45 -8.64
CA ARG A 86 -5.98 0.11 -10.04
C ARG A 86 -4.52 0.38 -10.39
N SER A 87 -3.95 1.50 -9.93
CA SER A 87 -2.55 1.84 -10.17
C SER A 87 -1.57 0.91 -9.46
N VAL A 88 -1.98 0.29 -8.33
CA VAL A 88 -1.16 -0.71 -7.61
C VAL A 88 -1.02 -2.01 -8.42
N GLN A 89 -2.08 -2.43 -9.12
CA GLN A 89 -2.05 -3.62 -9.96
C GLN A 89 -1.08 -3.46 -11.14
N GLU A 90 -1.09 -2.28 -11.76
CA GLU A 90 -0.21 -1.94 -12.87
C GLU A 90 1.27 -1.89 -12.44
N THR A 91 1.55 -1.61 -11.16
CA THR A 91 2.91 -1.49 -10.62
C THR A 91 3.52 -2.81 -10.11
N SER A 92 2.94 -3.97 -10.46
CA SER A 92 3.46 -5.31 -10.13
C SER A 92 3.50 -5.64 -8.63
N ILE A 93 2.76 -4.91 -7.80
CA ILE A 93 2.59 -5.26 -6.39
C ILE A 93 1.41 -6.23 -6.32
N GLU A 94 1.67 -7.49 -5.99
CA GLU A 94 0.63 -8.52 -5.89
C GLU A 94 -0.40 -8.15 -4.82
N LEU A 95 -1.56 -7.65 -5.27
CA LEU A 95 -2.77 -7.67 -4.47
C LEU A 95 -3.27 -9.11 -4.37
N PRO A 96 -3.82 -9.54 -3.22
CA PRO A 96 -4.60 -10.77 -3.17
C PRO A 96 -5.68 -10.71 -4.24
N SER A 97 -5.91 -11.83 -4.94
CA SER A 97 -6.81 -11.88 -6.10
C SER A 97 -8.26 -11.50 -5.77
N ASN A 98 -8.70 -11.70 -4.52
CA ASN A 98 -10.01 -11.25 -4.04
C ASN A 98 -10.11 -9.72 -3.85
N CYS A 99 -8.97 -9.02 -3.89
CA CYS A 99 -8.88 -7.57 -3.69
C CYS A 99 -8.61 -6.79 -4.98
N ALA A 100 -8.55 -7.49 -6.11
CA ALA A 100 -8.27 -6.89 -7.42
C ALA A 100 -9.45 -6.04 -7.94
N ASP A 101 -10.67 -6.28 -7.50
CA ASP A 101 -11.85 -5.51 -7.94
C ASP A 101 -12.19 -4.34 -7.01
N PHE A 102 -11.33 -4.02 -6.02
CA PHE A 102 -11.58 -2.91 -5.11
C PHE A 102 -11.43 -1.56 -5.82
N ASP A 103 -12.49 -0.76 -5.83
CA ASP A 103 -12.53 0.55 -6.51
C ASP A 103 -12.06 1.72 -5.61
N GLY A 104 -11.68 1.45 -4.36
CA GLY A 104 -11.20 2.48 -3.41
C GLY A 104 -9.69 2.75 -3.45
N GLY A 105 -9.20 3.41 -2.39
CA GLY A 105 -7.77 3.70 -2.20
C GLY A 105 -6.99 2.49 -1.69
N ALA A 106 -5.70 2.43 -2.03
CA ALA A 106 -4.76 1.45 -1.54
C ALA A 106 -3.53 2.13 -0.92
N PHE A 107 -3.07 1.62 0.21
CA PHE A 107 -1.84 2.06 0.87
C PHE A 107 -0.79 0.96 0.78
N VAL A 108 0.34 1.26 0.16
CA VAL A 108 1.48 0.34 0.09
C VAL A 108 2.36 0.53 1.31
N ALA A 109 2.25 -0.39 2.27
CA ALA A 109 2.94 -0.31 3.55
C ALA A 109 4.43 -0.70 3.44
N GLY A 110 5.28 0.26 3.81
CA GLY A 110 6.68 0.08 4.21
C GLY A 110 6.81 -0.29 5.69
N PRO A 111 8.02 -0.26 6.26
CA PRO A 111 8.24 -0.58 7.67
C PRO A 111 7.53 0.41 8.63
N PRO A 112 7.26 -0.01 9.89
CA PRO A 112 6.85 0.89 10.95
C PRO A 112 7.87 2.02 11.14
N THR A 113 7.40 3.23 11.42
CA THR A 113 8.26 4.42 11.59
C THR A 113 8.39 4.89 13.03
N ALA A 114 7.48 4.48 13.91
CA ALA A 114 7.63 4.65 15.35
C ALA A 114 8.28 3.41 15.95
N LEU A 115 9.35 3.62 16.72
CA LEU A 115 10.01 2.64 17.60
C LEU A 115 9.58 2.89 19.04
#